data_AF-A0A925MLB3-F1
#
_entry.id   AF-A0A925MLB3-F1
#
_cell.length_a   1.000
_cell.length_b   1.000
_cell.length_c   1.000
_cell.angle_alpha   90.00
_cell.angle_beta   90.00
_cell.angle_gamma   90.00
#
_symmetry.space_group_name_H-M   'P 1'
#
loop_
_entity.id
_entity.type
_entity.pdbx_description
1 polymer ?
#
loop_
_entity_poly.entity_id
_entity_poly.type
_entity_poly.pdbx_seq_one_letter_code
_entity_poly.pdbx_strand_id
1 'polypeptide(L)'
;MKPFAKFPLRIVIYFAVLAYLTGDLFLLKGPLYRRIQSSRPDSPESIAKAKANGVVARVLNHHITRSQLDYAINERLWIEGKKLASLSPEEKKRITHGALDELIDHHLLRIKVQSSAKPIPVSYQEIDARLNRFIGKFETKGHLETAMKSQGIPNAKSLRQRIAGRIQQEKYIAMR
;
A
#
# COMPACT_ATOMS: atom_id res chain seq x y z
N MET A 1 -58.01 -0.26 -16.94
CA MET A 1 -56.54 -0.40 -17.09
C MET A 1 -55.89 0.98 -17.07
N LYS A 2 -55.08 1.33 -16.06
CA LYS A 2 -54.26 2.56 -16.09
C LYS A 2 -52.79 2.26 -15.70
N PRO A 3 -51.97 1.68 -16.59
CA PRO A 3 -50.57 1.40 -16.29
C PRO A 3 -49.59 2.41 -16.93
N PHE A 4 -50.00 3.65 -17.25
CA PHE A 4 -49.14 4.57 -18.01
C PHE A 4 -48.69 5.85 -17.28
N ALA A 5 -49.25 6.21 -16.13
CA ALA A 5 -48.86 7.44 -15.43
C ALA A 5 -47.49 7.38 -14.72
N LYS A 6 -46.99 6.17 -14.41
CA LYS A 6 -45.70 5.98 -13.73
C LYS A 6 -44.50 5.99 -14.68
N PHE A 7 -44.73 5.84 -15.99
CA PHE A 7 -43.67 5.76 -17.00
C PHE A 7 -43.06 7.13 -17.35
N PRO A 8 -43.83 8.21 -17.63
CA PRO A 8 -43.24 9.51 -17.94
C PRO A 8 -42.55 10.14 -16.73
N LEU A 9 -43.07 9.91 -15.52
CA LEU A 9 -42.45 10.41 -14.29
C LEU A 9 -41.04 9.84 -14.07
N ARG A 10 -40.83 8.56 -14.38
CA ARG A 10 -39.51 7.92 -14.30
C ARG A 10 -38.53 8.53 -15.31
N ILE A 11 -38.99 8.83 -16.53
CA ILE A 11 -38.16 9.45 -17.57
C ILE A 11 -37.72 10.85 -17.15
N VAL A 12 -38.64 11.67 -16.60
CA VAL A 12 -38.31 13.01 -16.10
C VAL A 12 -37.30 12.94 -14.94
N ILE A 13 -37.48 12.00 -14.02
CA ILE A 13 -36.52 11.78 -12.91
C ILE A 13 -35.15 11.36 -13.46
N TYR A 14 -35.10 10.41 -14.39
CA TYR A 14 -33.83 9.98 -14.99
C TYR A 14 -33.13 11.10 -15.75
N PHE A 15 -33.89 11.93 -16.48
CA PHE A 15 -33.33 13.09 -17.17
C PHE A 15 -32.81 14.15 -16.19
N ALA A 16 -33.52 14.41 -15.10
CA ALA A 16 -33.08 15.31 -14.05
C ALA A 16 -31.79 14.81 -13.37
N VAL A 17 -31.69 13.51 -13.07
CA VAL A 17 -30.48 12.89 -12.52
C VAL A 17 -29.33 12.96 -13.52
N LEU A 18 -29.59 12.66 -14.79
CA LEU A 18 -28.57 12.70 -15.84
C LEU A 18 -28.05 14.12 -16.07
N ALA A 19 -28.96 15.12 -16.12
CA ALA A 19 -28.62 16.53 -16.24
C ALA A 19 -27.83 17.04 -15.03
N TYR A 20 -28.17 16.58 -13.82
CA TYR A 20 -27.38 16.87 -12.62
C TYR A 20 -25.98 16.28 -12.72
N LEU A 21 -25.84 15.00 -13.11
CA LEU A 21 -24.55 14.34 -13.24
C LEU A 21 -23.67 15.00 -14.32
N THR A 22 -24.22 15.34 -15.49
CA THR A 22 -23.46 16.01 -16.54
C THR A 22 -23.11 17.45 -16.17
N GLY A 23 -24.04 18.19 -15.55
CA GLY A 23 -23.77 19.53 -15.02
C GLY A 23 -22.66 19.53 -13.98
N ASP A 24 -22.70 18.60 -13.02
CA ASP A 24 -21.74 18.49 -11.93
C ASP A 24 -20.35 18.06 -12.42
N LEU A 25 -20.26 17.12 -13.38
CA LEU A 25 -19.00 16.63 -13.92
C LEU A 25 -18.33 17.61 -14.89
N PHE A 26 -19.07 18.31 -15.74
CA PHE A 26 -18.50 19.03 -16.88
C PHE A 26 -18.56 20.56 -16.77
N LEU A 27 -19.69 21.13 -16.31
CA LEU A 27 -19.89 22.59 -16.31
C LEU A 27 -19.44 23.24 -15.00
N LEU A 28 -19.85 22.68 -13.87
CA LEU A 28 -19.69 23.31 -12.56
C LEU A 28 -18.48 22.83 -11.77
N LYS A 29 -17.77 21.79 -12.24
CA LYS A 29 -16.67 21.13 -11.51
C LYS A 29 -17.06 20.89 -10.04
N GLY A 30 -18.27 20.38 -9.84
CA GLY A 30 -18.92 20.31 -8.54
C GLY A 30 -18.37 19.20 -7.63
N PRO A 31 -19.10 18.83 -6.56
CA PRO A 31 -18.63 17.87 -5.57
C PRO A 31 -18.24 16.49 -6.13
N LEU A 32 -18.93 15.94 -7.13
CA LEU A 32 -18.55 14.64 -7.70
C LEU A 32 -17.27 14.75 -8.50
N TYR A 33 -17.14 15.81 -9.31
CA TYR A 33 -15.91 16.10 -10.03
C TYR A 33 -14.71 16.24 -9.09
N ARG A 34 -14.86 16.98 -7.97
CA ARG A 34 -13.82 17.12 -6.95
C ARG A 34 -13.52 15.81 -6.23
N ARG A 35 -14.52 14.98 -5.92
CA ARG A 35 -14.30 13.64 -5.35
C ARG A 35 -13.52 12.74 -6.31
N ILE A 36 -13.83 12.79 -7.60
CA ILE A 36 -13.10 12.03 -8.63
C ILE A 36 -11.67 12.55 -8.74
N GLN A 37 -11.46 13.86 -8.81
CA GLN A 37 -10.11 14.45 -8.88
C GLN A 37 -9.27 14.19 -7.63
N SER A 38 -9.83 14.36 -6.43
CA SER A 38 -9.14 14.04 -5.18
C SER A 38 -8.89 12.54 -4.99
N SER A 39 -9.59 11.68 -5.74
CA SER A 39 -9.29 10.25 -5.82
C SER A 39 -8.22 9.93 -6.87
N ARG A 40 -7.99 10.83 -7.84
CA ARG A 40 -6.90 10.67 -8.82
C ARG A 40 -5.55 10.88 -8.13
N PRO A 41 -4.58 9.97 -8.34
CA PRO A 41 -3.25 10.08 -7.74
C PRO A 41 -2.50 11.36 -8.14
N ASP A 42 -2.69 11.82 -9.38
CA ASP A 42 -1.92 12.90 -9.99
C ASP A 42 -2.53 14.29 -9.77
N SER A 43 -3.63 14.39 -9.01
CA SER A 43 -4.21 15.70 -8.72
C SER A 43 -3.34 16.48 -7.73
N PRO A 44 -3.25 17.81 -7.86
CA PRO A 44 -2.42 18.63 -6.97
C PRO A 44 -2.85 18.50 -5.49
N GLU A 45 -4.14 18.31 -5.23
CA GLU A 45 -4.65 18.04 -3.88
C GLU A 45 -4.18 16.70 -3.31
N SER A 46 -4.18 15.64 -4.12
CA SER A 46 -3.66 14.32 -3.73
C SER A 46 -2.17 14.36 -3.44
N ILE A 47 -1.40 15.09 -4.25
CA ILE A 47 0.04 15.28 -4.04
C ILE A 47 0.31 16.06 -2.75
N ALA A 48 -0.46 17.12 -2.49
CA ALA A 48 -0.33 17.90 -1.25
C ALA A 48 -0.67 17.05 0.00
N LYS A 49 -1.76 16.27 -0.05
CA LYS A 49 -2.11 15.31 1.02
C LYS A 49 -1.05 14.23 1.20
N ALA A 50 -0.50 13.70 0.11
CA ALA A 50 0.56 12.69 0.15
C ALA A 50 1.83 13.25 0.81
N LYS A 51 2.24 14.48 0.45
CA LYS A 51 3.36 15.17 1.09
C LYS A 51 3.11 15.41 2.58
N ALA A 52 1.90 15.83 2.95
CA ALA A 52 1.52 16.02 4.37
C ALA A 52 1.59 14.71 5.17
N ASN A 53 1.23 13.59 4.56
CA ASN A 53 1.32 12.25 5.17
C ASN A 53 2.74 11.64 5.11
N GLY A 54 3.73 12.37 4.60
CA GLY A 54 5.11 11.90 4.49
C GLY A 54 5.30 10.77 3.48
N VAL A 55 4.47 10.70 2.43
CA VAL A 55 4.61 9.73 1.34
C VAL A 55 5.73 10.20 0.40
N VAL A 56 6.70 9.32 0.16
CA VAL A 56 7.85 9.59 -0.71
C VAL A 56 7.60 9.07 -2.13
N ALA A 57 6.98 7.91 -2.25
CA ALA A 57 6.64 7.32 -3.54
C ALA A 57 5.30 6.59 -3.46
N ARG A 58 4.63 6.44 -4.60
CA ARG A 58 3.41 5.66 -4.74
C ARG A 58 3.59 4.61 -5.84
N VAL A 59 3.43 3.35 -5.47
CA VAL A 59 3.51 2.21 -6.38
C VAL A 59 2.10 1.67 -6.55
N LEU A 60 1.44 2.08 -7.64
CA LEU A 60 0.03 1.79 -7.91
C LEU A 60 -0.88 2.26 -6.75
N ASN A 61 -1.44 1.34 -5.97
CA ASN A 61 -2.30 1.61 -4.82
C ASN A 61 -1.58 1.57 -3.46
N HIS A 62 -0.26 1.39 -3.45
CA HIS A 62 0.55 1.33 -2.24
C HIS A 62 1.38 2.60 -2.07
N HIS A 63 1.43 3.12 -0.85
CA HIS A 63 2.21 4.30 -0.48
C HIS A 63 3.48 3.87 0.24
N ILE A 64 4.61 4.41 -0.18
CA ILE A 64 5.89 4.27 0.50
C ILE A 64 6.10 5.51 1.35
N THR A 65 6.14 5.34 2.67
CA THR A 65 6.33 6.45 3.61
C THR A 65 7.80 6.75 3.84
N ARG A 66 8.10 7.96 4.31
CA ARG A 66 9.46 8.37 4.66
C ARG A 66 10.08 7.45 5.72
N SER A 67 9.30 7.05 6.72
CA SER A 67 9.75 6.11 7.76
C SER A 67 10.17 4.75 7.20
N GLN A 68 9.49 4.25 6.16
CA GLN A 68 9.86 2.99 5.50
C GLN A 68 11.16 3.13 4.73
N LEU A 69 11.34 4.26 4.03
CA LEU A 69 12.57 4.54 3.31
C LEU A 69 13.75 4.70 4.26
N ASP A 70 13.59 5.46 5.35
CA ASP A 70 14.62 5.65 6.37
C ASP A 70 15.02 4.31 7.02
N TYR A 71 14.06 3.42 7.27
CA TYR A 71 14.33 2.07 7.76
C TYR A 71 15.15 1.25 6.76
N ALA A 72 14.74 1.23 5.48
CA ALA A 72 15.44 0.49 4.43
C ALA A 72 16.87 1.00 4.21
N ILE A 73 17.09 2.31 4.27
CA ILE A 73 18.43 2.91 4.21
C ILE A 73 19.28 2.43 5.38
N ASN A 74 18.75 2.50 6.60
CA ASN A 74 19.48 2.07 7.79
C ASN A 74 19.81 0.58 7.77
N GLU A 75 18.89 -0.27 7.30
CA GLU A 75 19.11 -1.71 7.16
C GLU A 75 20.25 -2.01 6.18
N ARG A 76 20.26 -1.34 5.02
CA ARG A 76 21.33 -1.47 4.03
C ARG A 76 22.68 -1.04 4.57
N LEU A 77 22.72 0.10 5.26
CA LEU A 77 23.93 0.62 5.88
C LEU A 77 24.45 -0.28 6.99
N TRP A 78 23.56 -0.90 7.75
CA TRP A 78 23.91 -1.86 8.78
C TRP A 78 24.56 -3.11 8.18
N ILE A 79 24.03 -3.64 7.08
CA ILE A 79 24.63 -4.77 6.35
C ILE A 79 26.02 -4.41 5.81
N GLU A 80 26.19 -3.18 5.31
CA GLU A 80 27.49 -2.68 4.82
C GLU A 80 28.46 -2.26 5.95
N GLY A 81 28.02 -2.26 7.21
CA GLY A 81 28.81 -1.81 8.36
C GLY A 81 29.11 -0.30 8.38
N LYS A 82 28.36 0.51 7.60
CA LYS A 82 28.57 1.95 7.44
C LYS A 82 27.52 2.76 8.21
N LYS A 83 27.83 4.03 8.49
CA LYS A 83 26.88 4.97 9.13
C LYS A 83 26.48 6.08 8.15
N LEU A 84 25.25 6.56 8.25
CA LEU A 84 24.72 7.66 7.44
C LEU A 84 25.56 8.94 7.53
N ALA A 85 26.13 9.22 8.72
CA ALA A 85 26.93 10.41 8.97
C ALA A 85 28.29 10.41 8.24
N SER A 86 28.85 9.24 7.94
CA SER A 86 30.19 9.13 7.34
C SER A 86 30.19 9.15 5.80
N LEU A 87 29.02 9.28 5.18
CA LEU A 87 28.86 9.18 3.72
C LEU A 87 28.88 10.55 3.05
N SER A 88 29.45 10.58 1.83
CA SER A 88 29.40 11.75 0.97
C SER A 88 27.95 12.05 0.52
N PRO A 89 27.63 13.29 0.12
CA PRO A 89 26.30 13.63 -0.40
C PRO A 89 25.88 12.79 -1.61
N GLU A 90 26.83 12.42 -2.48
CA GLU A 90 26.57 11.59 -3.66
C GLU A 90 26.26 10.14 -3.27
N GLU A 91 27.02 9.59 -2.32
CA GLU A 91 26.79 8.24 -1.79
C GLU A 91 25.42 8.13 -1.12
N LYS A 92 25.05 9.14 -0.32
CA LYS A 92 23.73 9.23 0.31
C LYS A 92 22.62 9.17 -0.72
N LYS A 93 22.73 9.90 -1.84
CA LYS A 93 21.75 9.84 -2.93
C LYS A 93 21.69 8.45 -3.54
N ARG A 94 22.84 7.84 -3.88
CA ARG A 94 22.86 6.47 -4.46
C ARG A 94 22.20 5.44 -3.55
N ILE A 95 22.52 5.48 -2.25
CA ILE A 95 21.95 4.55 -1.27
C ILE A 95 20.46 4.79 -1.10
N THR A 96 20.02 6.05 -1.07
CA THR A 96 18.60 6.40 -0.99
C THR A 96 17.83 5.89 -2.20
N HIS A 97 18.37 6.08 -3.42
CA HIS A 97 17.75 5.58 -4.64
C HIS A 97 17.72 4.05 -4.67
N GLY A 98 18.83 3.38 -4.33
CA GLY A 98 18.87 1.92 -4.29
C GLY A 98 17.90 1.32 -3.26
N ALA A 99 17.76 1.93 -2.09
CA ALA A 99 16.77 1.52 -1.08
C ALA A 99 15.33 1.76 -1.56
N LEU A 100 15.08 2.86 -2.28
CA LEU A 100 13.77 3.14 -2.85
C LEU A 100 13.40 2.14 -3.96
N ASP A 101 14.33 1.85 -4.87
CA ASP A 101 14.12 0.91 -5.97
C ASP A 101 13.80 -0.49 -5.44
N GLU A 102 14.54 -0.96 -4.43
CA GLU A 102 14.29 -2.23 -3.77
C GLU A 102 12.90 -2.29 -3.10
N LEU A 103 12.48 -1.20 -2.44
CA LEU A 103 11.12 -1.10 -1.90
C LEU A 103 10.07 -1.17 -3.01
N ILE A 104 10.29 -0.50 -4.13
CA ILE A 104 9.40 -0.53 -5.29
C ILE A 104 9.29 -1.96 -5.83
N ASP A 105 10.42 -2.64 -6.04
CA ASP A 105 10.46 -4.02 -6.54
C ASP A 105 9.73 -4.99 -5.61
N HIS A 106 9.93 -4.86 -4.28
CA HIS A 106 9.20 -5.65 -3.29
C HIS A 106 7.69 -5.42 -3.36
N HIS A 107 7.26 -4.16 -3.55
CA HIS A 107 5.84 -3.84 -3.73
C HIS A 107 5.27 -4.42 -5.03
N LEU A 108 5.99 -4.30 -6.14
CA LEU A 108 5.58 -4.86 -7.43
C LEU A 108 5.49 -6.39 -7.37
N LEU A 109 6.47 -7.05 -6.75
CA LEU A 109 6.44 -8.50 -6.53
C LEU A 109 5.23 -8.91 -5.71
N ARG A 110 4.92 -8.18 -4.64
CA ARG A 110 3.73 -8.44 -3.81
C ARG A 110 2.44 -8.38 -4.62
N ILE A 111 2.29 -7.35 -5.44
CA ILE A 111 1.11 -7.18 -6.28
C ILE A 111 1.01 -8.31 -7.29
N LYS A 112 2.13 -8.69 -7.94
CA LYS A 112 2.18 -9.80 -8.89
C LYS A 112 1.79 -11.14 -8.26
N VAL A 113 2.28 -11.41 -7.04
CA VAL A 113 1.93 -12.63 -6.30
C VAL A 113 0.44 -12.65 -5.93
N GLN A 114 -0.12 -11.50 -5.55
CA GLN A 114 -1.55 -11.37 -5.25
C GLN A 114 -2.45 -11.49 -6.48
N SER A 115 -1.99 -11.01 -7.65
CA SER A 115 -2.74 -11.07 -8.91
C SER A 115 -2.48 -12.35 -9.73
N SER A 116 -1.64 -13.27 -9.22
CA SER A 116 -1.32 -14.52 -9.90
C SER A 116 -2.55 -15.43 -9.98
N ALA A 117 -2.85 -15.94 -11.19
CA ALA A 117 -4.03 -16.77 -11.46
C ALA A 117 -4.03 -18.11 -10.69
N LYS A 118 -2.85 -18.62 -10.33
CA LYS A 118 -2.70 -19.77 -9.44
C LYS A 118 -2.15 -19.30 -8.10
N PRO A 119 -2.98 -19.21 -7.04
CA PRO A 119 -2.48 -18.83 -5.72
C PRO A 119 -1.53 -19.93 -5.24
N ILE A 120 -0.32 -19.53 -4.85
CA ILE A 120 0.65 -20.46 -4.25
C ILE A 120 0.12 -20.86 -2.88
N PRO A 121 -0.15 -22.15 -2.62
CA PRO A 121 -0.69 -22.59 -1.35
C PRO A 121 0.36 -22.41 -0.25
N VAL A 122 -0.04 -21.75 0.82
CA VAL A 122 0.72 -21.64 2.07
C VAL A 122 -0.05 -22.38 3.14
N SER A 123 0.58 -23.40 3.74
CA SER A 123 -0.06 -24.21 4.79
C SER A 123 -0.08 -23.46 6.12
N TYR A 124 -1.12 -23.67 6.92
CA TYR A 124 -1.19 -23.15 8.29
C TYR A 124 0.01 -23.61 9.15
N GLN A 125 0.49 -24.84 8.94
CA GLN A 125 1.65 -25.36 9.66
C GLN A 125 2.94 -24.56 9.34
N GLU A 126 3.12 -24.14 8.09
CA GLU A 126 4.27 -23.32 7.69
C GLU A 126 4.19 -21.92 8.32
N ILE A 127 2.99 -21.33 8.35
CA ILE A 127 2.73 -20.03 8.96
C ILE A 127 3.02 -20.09 10.46
N ASP A 128 2.50 -21.11 11.15
CA ASP A 128 2.69 -21.27 12.59
C ASP A 128 4.16 -21.57 12.94
N ALA A 129 4.86 -22.42 12.17
CA ALA A 129 6.27 -22.68 12.37
C ALA A 129 7.14 -21.42 12.18
N ARG A 130 6.78 -20.54 11.23
CA ARG A 130 7.47 -19.27 11.00
C ARG A 130 7.11 -18.25 12.09
N LEU A 131 5.86 -18.21 12.52
CA LEU A 131 5.39 -17.35 13.61
C LEU A 131 6.08 -17.71 14.92
N ASN A 132 6.20 -18.99 15.26
CA ASN A 132 6.91 -19.44 16.46
C ASN A 132 8.39 -19.07 16.41
N ARG A 133 9.04 -19.22 15.26
CA ARG A 133 10.42 -18.74 15.06
C ARG A 133 10.56 -17.22 15.19
N PHE A 134 9.54 -16.45 14.80
CA PHE A 134 9.53 -15.00 14.95
C PHE A 134 9.32 -14.58 16.40
N ILE A 135 8.34 -15.17 17.09
CA ILE A 135 8.06 -14.90 18.51
C ILE A 135 9.26 -15.31 19.38
N GLY A 136 9.90 -16.45 19.08
CA GLY A 136 11.05 -16.94 19.82
C GLY A 136 12.29 -16.03 19.79
N LYS A 137 12.32 -15.01 18.93
CA LYS A 137 13.38 -13.98 18.93
C LYS A 137 13.18 -12.91 20.02
N PHE A 138 12.01 -12.86 20.63
CA PHE A 138 11.67 -11.86 21.65
C PHE A 138 11.59 -12.53 23.01
N GLU A 139 12.31 -11.97 23.98
CA GLU A 139 12.34 -12.49 25.35
C GLU A 139 11.01 -12.29 26.09
N THR A 140 10.25 -11.24 25.73
CA THR A 140 8.96 -10.93 26.35
C THR A 140 7.90 -10.51 25.35
N LYS A 141 6.61 -10.68 25.72
CA LYS A 141 5.47 -10.19 24.93
C LYS A 141 5.51 -8.66 24.72
N GLY A 142 6.05 -7.91 25.68
CA GLY A 142 6.19 -6.46 25.56
C GLY A 142 7.18 -6.03 24.46
N HIS A 143 8.27 -6.78 24.28
CA HIS A 143 9.21 -6.54 23.17
C HIS A 143 8.58 -6.85 21.81
N LEU A 144 7.79 -7.93 21.73
CA LEU A 144 7.04 -8.27 20.52
C LEU A 144 6.04 -7.17 20.14
N GLU A 145 5.25 -6.68 21.10
CA GLU A 145 4.27 -5.61 20.84
C GLU A 145 4.94 -4.30 20.42
N THR A 146 6.09 -3.97 21.01
CA THR A 146 6.87 -2.78 20.63
C THR A 146 7.39 -2.92 19.20
N ALA A 147 7.91 -4.08 18.83
CA ALA A 147 8.35 -4.37 17.46
C ALA A 147 7.18 -4.39 16.45
N MET A 148 6.01 -4.88 16.87
CA MET A 148 4.80 -4.83 16.04
C MET A 148 4.36 -3.39 15.81
N LYS A 149 4.36 -2.54 16.83
CA LYS A 149 4.01 -1.12 16.72
C LYS A 149 4.99 -0.36 15.82
N SER A 150 6.30 -0.61 15.94
CA SER A 150 7.30 0.05 15.10
C SER A 150 7.15 -0.32 13.62
N GLN A 151 6.64 -1.52 13.32
CA GLN A 151 6.36 -1.99 11.95
C GLN A 151 4.92 -1.68 11.48
N GLY A 152 4.14 -0.94 12.27
CA GLY A 152 2.73 -0.61 11.97
C GLY A 152 1.83 -1.84 11.87
N ILE A 153 2.06 -2.86 12.71
CA ILE A 153 1.28 -4.10 12.78
C ILE A 153 0.28 -3.97 13.94
N PRO A 154 -1.03 -3.81 13.67
CA PRO A 154 -2.00 -3.52 14.71
C PRO A 154 -2.36 -4.73 15.58
N ASN A 155 -2.29 -5.97 15.05
CA ASN A 155 -2.72 -7.17 15.78
C ASN A 155 -2.04 -8.46 15.29
N ALA A 156 -2.13 -9.53 16.08
CA ALA A 156 -1.54 -10.83 15.76
C ALA A 156 -2.09 -11.46 14.46
N LYS A 157 -3.36 -11.18 14.10
CA LYS A 157 -3.95 -11.63 12.82
C LYS A 157 -3.24 -11.00 11.63
N SER A 158 -2.98 -9.70 11.67
CA SER A 158 -2.23 -8.98 10.64
C SER A 158 -0.77 -9.44 10.57
N LEU A 159 -0.16 -9.80 11.70
CA LEU A 159 1.17 -10.43 11.72
C LEU A 159 1.16 -11.77 10.98
N ARG A 160 0.20 -12.66 11.27
CA ARG A 160 0.02 -13.94 10.56
C ARG A 160 -0.16 -13.74 9.05
N GLN A 161 -1.00 -12.79 8.64
CA GLN A 161 -1.22 -12.47 7.22
C GLN A 161 0.04 -11.94 6.54
N ARG A 162 0.84 -11.10 7.22
CA ARG A 162 2.14 -10.64 6.71
C ARG A 162 3.12 -11.80 6.53
N ILE A 163 3.20 -12.70 7.50
CA ILE A 163 4.04 -13.91 7.43
C ILE A 163 3.61 -14.79 6.25
N ALA A 164 2.31 -15.05 6.10
CA ALA A 164 1.78 -15.83 4.99
C ALA A 164 2.15 -15.22 3.63
N GLY A 165 1.97 -13.90 3.48
CA GLY A 165 2.35 -13.18 2.26
C GLY A 165 3.84 -13.28 1.95
N ARG A 166 4.71 -13.22 2.98
CA ARG A 166 6.16 -13.38 2.80
C ARG A 166 6.54 -14.78 2.33
N ILE A 167 5.95 -15.81 2.94
CA ILE A 167 6.16 -17.21 2.51
C ILE A 167 5.70 -17.39 1.06
N GLN A 168 4.58 -16.78 0.69
CA GLN A 168 4.07 -16.85 -0.68
C GLN A 168 5.02 -16.18 -1.69
N GLN A 169 5.61 -15.04 -1.34
CA GLN A 169 6.61 -14.36 -2.16
C GLN A 169 7.90 -15.20 -2.31
N GLU A 170 8.41 -15.76 -1.20
CA GLU A 170 9.61 -16.61 -1.22
C GLU A 170 9.41 -17.85 -2.12
N LYS A 171 8.24 -18.50 -2.01
CA LYS A 171 7.87 -19.62 -2.89
C LYS A 171 7.75 -19.19 -4.35
N TYR A 172 7.21 -18.01 -4.63
CA TYR A 172 7.10 -17.49 -5.99
C TYR A 172 8.48 -17.26 -6.62
N ILE A 173 9.44 -16.72 -5.86
CA ILE A 173 10.81 -16.53 -6.33
C ILE A 173 11.47 -17.90 -6.57
N ALA A 174 11.30 -18.86 -5.67
CA ALA A 174 11.91 -20.18 -5.78
C ALA A 174 11.36 -21.05 -6.93
N MET A 175 10.16 -20.76 -7.43
CA MET A 175 9.54 -21.47 -8.56
C MET A 175 10.00 -20.96 -9.93
N ARG A 176 10.77 -19.87 -9.99
CA ARG A 176 11.23 -19.24 -11.23
C ARG A 176 12.72 -19.49 -11.44
#